data_AF-A0ABD1UT54-F1
#
_entry.id   AF-A0ABD1UT54-F1
#
_cell.length_a   1.000
_cell.length_b   1.000
_cell.length_c   1.000
_cell.angle_alpha   90.00
_cell.angle_beta   90.00
_cell.angle_gamma   90.00
#
_symmetry.space_group_name_H-M   'P 1'
#
loop_
_entity.id
_entity.type
_entity.pdbx_description
1 polymer ?
#
loop_
_entity_poly.entity_id
_entity_poly.type
_entity_poly.pdbx_seq_one_letter_code
_entity_poly.pdbx_strand_id
1 'polypeptide(L)'
;MPTVQTRLCLSEAFDTFPTLLCADGCCMIDRRMGVYEYPIEIQALFFMALRCALYLLKNDDEGKECADRISKRLHALSYHMRSFFWLDIKQLNNIYRYKTEEYSHTAVNKFNVMPDSLPDWVFDFMPTRGGYFIGNVSPARMDFRWFCLSNCIAILSSLATPEQASAIMDLIESRWEELVGEMPLKICYPAMESHEWRIVTGCDPKNTG
;
A
#
# COMPACT_ATOMS: atom_id res chain seq x y z
N MET A 1 27.60 5.64 -2.15
CA MET A 1 26.37 6.38 -1.81
C MET A 1 25.11 5.51 -1.83
N PRO A 2 24.79 4.70 -2.87
CA PRO A 2 23.57 3.87 -2.86
C PRO A 2 23.58 2.82 -1.72
N THR A 3 24.73 2.23 -1.42
CA THR A 3 24.90 1.20 -0.38
C THR A 3 24.56 1.66 1.03
N VAL A 4 24.73 2.95 1.36
CA VAL A 4 24.45 3.47 2.72
C VAL A 4 22.94 3.59 2.93
N GLN A 5 22.21 4.10 1.93
CA GLN A 5 20.77 4.31 2.03
C GLN A 5 20.01 2.98 1.98
N THR A 6 20.46 2.03 1.16
CA THR A 6 19.92 0.65 1.15
C THR A 6 20.17 -0.06 2.48
N ARG A 7 21.33 0.14 3.12
CA ARG A 7 21.62 -0.42 4.46
C ARG A 7 20.71 0.16 5.55
N LEU A 8 20.33 1.44 5.46
CA LEU A 8 19.41 2.08 6.41
C LEU A 8 18.00 1.46 6.33
N CYS A 9 17.49 1.19 5.13
CA CYS A 9 16.16 0.58 4.95
C CYS A 9 16.15 -0.95 5.18
N LEU A 10 17.32 -1.61 5.15
CA LEU A 10 17.48 -3.05 5.39
C LEU A 10 18.04 -3.35 6.78
N SER A 11 18.17 -2.37 7.66
CA SER A 11 18.63 -2.59 9.04
C SER A 11 17.64 -3.48 9.77
N GLU A 12 18.15 -4.35 10.63
CA GLU A 12 17.31 -5.09 11.56
C GLU A 12 16.64 -4.09 12.51
N ALA A 13 15.33 -4.17 12.61
CA ALA A 13 14.51 -3.36 13.51
C ALA A 13 13.54 -4.29 14.24
N PHE A 14 12.87 -3.79 15.27
CA PHE A 14 11.80 -4.50 15.97
C PHE A 14 10.53 -4.69 15.12
N ASP A 15 10.56 -4.32 13.85
CA ASP A 15 9.44 -4.44 12.94
C ASP A 15 9.22 -5.92 12.59
N THR A 16 7.99 -6.38 12.81
CA THR A 16 7.55 -7.74 12.48
C THR A 16 7.12 -7.86 11.02
N PHE A 17 7.01 -6.73 10.30
CA PHE A 17 6.58 -6.67 8.92
C PHE A 17 7.75 -6.44 7.94
N PRO A 18 7.64 -6.97 6.70
CA PRO A 18 8.63 -6.73 5.66
C PRO A 18 8.47 -5.35 4.98
N THR A 19 7.51 -4.53 5.42
CA THR A 19 7.31 -3.14 5.00
C THR A 19 8.25 -2.18 5.74
N LEU A 20 8.32 -0.93 5.29
CA LEU A 20 9.00 0.16 5.97
C LEU A 20 8.01 0.96 6.81
N LEU A 21 8.24 1.04 8.12
CA LEU A 21 7.50 1.91 9.02
C LEU A 21 7.82 3.39 8.74
N CYS A 22 6.77 4.22 8.62
CA CYS A 22 6.87 5.62 8.25
C CYS A 22 6.01 6.52 9.14
N ALA A 23 6.46 7.77 9.32
CA ALA A 23 5.65 8.83 9.90
C ALA A 23 4.66 9.39 8.85
N ASP A 24 3.66 10.15 9.29
CA ASP A 24 2.77 10.87 8.38
C ASP A 24 3.54 11.94 7.59
N GLY A 25 3.08 12.28 6.38
CA GLY A 25 3.74 13.30 5.56
C GLY A 25 5.10 12.88 4.95
N CYS A 26 5.35 11.58 4.78
CA CYS A 26 6.68 11.05 4.39
C CYS A 26 6.86 10.80 2.88
N CYS A 27 5.82 11.04 2.07
CA CYS A 27 5.82 10.72 0.64
C CYS A 27 5.49 11.97 -0.20
N MET A 28 4.92 11.82 -1.41
CA MET A 28 4.41 12.96 -2.19
C MET A 28 3.45 13.83 -1.38
N ILE A 29 2.68 13.19 -0.49
CA ILE A 29 1.87 13.87 0.51
C ILE A 29 2.81 14.24 1.66
N ASP A 30 3.20 15.51 1.73
CA ASP A 30 4.14 16.09 2.69
C ASP A 30 3.45 16.63 3.96
N ARG A 31 2.15 16.35 4.11
CA ARG A 31 1.29 16.84 5.18
C ARG A 31 0.54 15.71 5.86
N ARG A 32 -0.03 16.01 7.02
CA ARG A 32 -0.82 15.05 7.79
C ARG A 32 -2.08 14.64 7.02
N MET A 33 -2.11 13.39 6.57
CA MET A 33 -3.20 12.82 5.78
C MET A 33 -3.55 11.38 6.19
N GLY A 34 -3.02 10.93 7.34
CA GLY A 34 -3.22 9.57 7.82
C GLY A 34 -2.37 8.55 7.06
N VAL A 35 -1.29 8.97 6.40
CA VAL A 35 -0.39 8.09 5.63
C VAL A 35 0.80 7.59 6.48
N TYR A 36 0.64 7.57 7.81
CA TYR A 36 1.61 6.98 8.75
C TYR A 36 1.54 5.44 8.74
N GLU A 37 2.51 4.77 9.37
CA GLU A 37 2.75 3.32 9.36
C GLU A 37 3.27 2.79 8.03
N TYR A 38 2.46 2.06 7.27
CA TYR A 38 2.93 1.32 6.09
C TYR A 38 2.21 1.79 4.82
N PRO A 39 2.39 3.07 4.41
CA PRO A 39 1.70 3.60 3.24
C PRO A 39 2.18 2.90 1.97
N ILE A 40 1.23 2.46 1.13
CA ILE A 40 1.47 1.74 -0.14
C ILE A 40 2.45 2.49 -1.06
N GLU A 41 2.43 3.82 -1.04
CA GLU A 41 3.32 4.65 -1.85
C GLU A 41 4.79 4.41 -1.51
N ILE A 42 5.15 4.46 -0.23
CA ILE A 42 6.51 4.19 0.22
C ILE A 42 6.87 2.72 -0.04
N GLN A 43 5.95 1.79 0.18
CA GLN A 43 6.24 0.37 -0.06
C GLN A 43 6.50 0.06 -1.54
N ALA A 44 5.72 0.66 -2.44
CA ALA A 44 5.89 0.50 -3.89
C ALA A 44 7.20 1.15 -4.37
N LEU A 45 7.51 2.37 -3.89
CA LEU A 45 8.77 3.05 -4.17
C LEU A 45 9.97 2.26 -3.63
N PHE A 46 9.87 1.72 -2.42
CA PHE A 46 10.90 0.91 -1.80
C PHE A 46 11.14 -0.38 -2.58
N PHE A 47 10.08 -1.07 -2.99
CA PHE A 47 10.18 -2.25 -3.84
C PHE A 47 10.87 -1.93 -5.17
N MET A 48 10.49 -0.84 -5.83
CA MET A 48 11.12 -0.38 -7.07
C MET A 48 12.61 -0.05 -6.85
N ALA A 49 12.94 0.68 -5.80
CA ALA A 49 14.31 1.05 -5.46
C ALA A 49 15.19 -0.18 -5.18
N LEU A 50 14.67 -1.17 -4.45
CA LEU A 50 15.37 -2.44 -4.20
C LEU A 50 15.64 -3.21 -5.51
N ARG A 51 14.66 -3.27 -6.42
CA ARG A 51 14.87 -3.87 -7.75
C ARG A 51 15.95 -3.14 -8.53
N CYS A 52 15.89 -1.82 -8.59
CA CYS A 52 16.91 -1.00 -9.25
C CYS A 52 18.30 -1.19 -8.61
N ALA A 53 18.36 -1.29 -7.28
CA ALA A 53 19.61 -1.51 -6.56
C ALA A 53 20.29 -2.83 -6.97
N LEU A 54 19.54 -3.92 -7.17
CA LEU A 54 20.12 -5.17 -7.67
C LEU A 54 20.84 -5.02 -9.02
N TYR A 55 20.34 -4.17 -9.91
CA TYR A 55 20.97 -3.92 -11.21
C TYR A 55 22.19 -3.00 -11.13
N LEU A 56 22.29 -2.17 -10.08
CA LEU A 56 23.33 -1.15 -9.92
C LEU A 56 24.46 -1.58 -8.96
N LEU A 57 24.27 -2.66 -8.21
CA LEU A 57 25.28 -3.18 -7.29
C LEU A 57 26.49 -3.73 -8.06
N LYS A 58 27.68 -3.53 -7.48
CA LYS A 58 28.93 -4.10 -8.01
C LYS A 58 28.97 -5.60 -7.69
N ASN A 59 29.67 -6.36 -8.54
CA ASN A 59 29.86 -7.80 -8.38
C ASN A 59 31.03 -8.15 -7.44
N ASP A 60 31.29 -7.35 -6.42
CA ASP A 60 32.25 -7.64 -5.35
C ASP A 60 31.58 -8.44 -4.22
N ASP A 61 32.36 -8.95 -3.27
CA ASP A 61 31.83 -9.85 -2.23
C ASP A 61 30.85 -9.13 -1.29
N GLU A 62 31.10 -7.85 -0.96
CA GLU A 62 30.12 -7.02 -0.23
C GLU A 62 28.84 -6.77 -1.04
N GLY A 63 28.96 -6.57 -2.36
CA GLY A 63 27.82 -6.40 -3.25
C GLY A 63 26.95 -7.65 -3.36
N LYS A 64 27.56 -8.84 -3.38
CA LYS A 64 26.85 -10.12 -3.38
C LYS A 64 26.06 -10.34 -2.09
N GLU A 65 26.68 -10.08 -0.93
CA GLU A 65 25.97 -10.18 0.36
C GLU A 65 24.78 -9.21 0.42
N CYS A 66 24.97 -7.98 -0.08
CA CYS A 66 23.90 -6.99 -0.16
C CYS A 66 22.79 -7.44 -1.12
N ALA A 67 23.13 -8.00 -2.27
CA ALA A 67 22.19 -8.51 -3.25
C ALA A 67 21.33 -9.66 -2.67
N ASP A 68 21.92 -10.57 -1.90
CA ASP A 68 21.19 -11.65 -1.24
C ASP A 68 20.18 -11.12 -0.22
N ARG A 69 20.57 -10.11 0.57
CA ARG A 69 19.66 -9.44 1.52
C ARG A 69 18.51 -8.73 0.80
N ILE A 70 18.82 -8.02 -0.29
CA ILE A 70 17.80 -7.35 -1.11
C ILE A 70 16.84 -8.37 -1.70
N SER A 71 17.33 -9.48 -2.25
CA SER A 71 16.50 -10.54 -2.83
C SER A 71 15.54 -11.15 -1.81
N LYS A 72 16.03 -11.46 -0.59
CA LYS A 72 15.17 -11.94 0.52
C LYS A 72 14.10 -10.92 0.89
N ARG A 73 14.44 -9.63 1.02
CA ARG A 73 13.48 -8.56 1.33
C ARG A 73 12.46 -8.38 0.20
N LEU A 74 12.89 -8.39 -1.06
CA LEU A 74 12.00 -8.31 -2.22
C LEU A 74 10.99 -9.46 -2.24
N HIS A 75 11.42 -10.69 -1.94
CA HIS A 75 10.51 -11.83 -1.86
C HIS A 75 9.47 -11.64 -0.76
N ALA A 76 9.90 -11.32 0.47
CA ALA A 76 9.01 -11.10 1.60
C ALA A 76 8.03 -9.94 1.36
N LEU A 77 8.52 -8.82 0.81
CA LEU A 77 7.71 -7.65 0.48
C LEU A 77 6.70 -7.99 -0.63
N SER A 78 7.11 -8.65 -1.71
CA SER A 78 6.19 -9.04 -2.78
C SER A 78 5.05 -9.92 -2.28
N TYR A 79 5.34 -10.90 -1.43
CA TYR A 79 4.34 -11.76 -0.83
C TYR A 79 3.38 -10.96 0.06
N HIS A 80 3.92 -10.12 0.93
CA HIS A 80 3.13 -9.31 1.86
C HIS A 80 2.20 -8.33 1.12
N MET A 81 2.73 -7.58 0.16
CA MET A 81 1.94 -6.60 -0.60
C MET A 81 0.82 -7.31 -1.40
N ARG A 82 1.14 -8.38 -2.13
CA ARG A 82 0.16 -9.09 -2.95
C ARG A 82 -0.92 -9.81 -2.14
N SER A 83 -0.60 -10.23 -0.92
CA SER A 83 -1.53 -10.99 -0.07
C SER A 83 -2.41 -10.09 0.80
N PHE A 84 -1.88 -8.96 1.28
CA PHE A 84 -2.54 -8.17 2.32
C PHE A 84 -2.95 -6.77 1.87
N PHE A 85 -2.23 -6.16 0.92
CA PHE A 85 -2.60 -4.84 0.38
C PHE A 85 -3.56 -4.94 -0.80
N TRP A 86 -3.63 -6.10 -1.46
CA TRP A 86 -4.51 -6.29 -2.61
C TRP A 86 -5.99 -6.37 -2.19
N LEU A 87 -6.83 -5.58 -2.86
CA LEU A 87 -8.26 -5.57 -2.66
C LEU A 87 -8.98 -5.70 -4.00
N ASP A 88 -9.79 -6.74 -4.11
CA ASP A 88 -10.81 -6.93 -5.14
C ASP A 88 -12.13 -7.31 -4.47
N ILE A 89 -13.20 -7.48 -5.25
CA ILE A 89 -14.51 -7.82 -4.70
C ILE A 89 -14.51 -9.15 -3.90
N LYS A 90 -13.63 -10.10 -4.23
CA LYS A 90 -13.54 -11.37 -3.50
C LYS A 90 -12.88 -11.14 -2.15
N GLN A 91 -11.77 -10.40 -2.12
CA GLN A 91 -11.09 -10.06 -0.88
C GLN A 91 -11.93 -9.15 0.01
N LEU A 92 -12.65 -8.17 -0.55
CA LEU A 92 -13.58 -7.33 0.21
C LEU A 92 -14.64 -8.17 0.91
N ASN A 93 -15.25 -9.14 0.19
CA ASN A 93 -16.21 -10.07 0.78
C ASN A 93 -15.60 -10.97 1.86
N ASN A 94 -14.33 -11.35 1.74
CA ASN A 94 -13.63 -12.11 2.77
C ASN A 94 -13.43 -11.26 4.03
N ILE A 95 -12.95 -10.01 3.88
CA ILE A 95 -12.73 -9.08 4.99
C ILE A 95 -14.04 -8.77 5.72
N TYR A 96 -15.12 -8.55 4.98
CA TYR A 96 -16.46 -8.34 5.55
C TYR A 96 -16.95 -9.51 6.41
N ARG A 97 -16.43 -10.73 6.17
CA ARG A 97 -16.79 -11.96 6.90
C ARG A 97 -15.74 -12.37 7.93
N TYR A 98 -14.75 -11.51 8.21
CA TYR A 98 -13.74 -11.82 9.22
C TYR A 98 -14.38 -12.05 10.58
N LYS A 99 -13.84 -13.03 11.29
CA LYS A 99 -14.03 -13.14 12.73
C LYS A 99 -12.95 -12.29 13.41
N THR A 100 -13.34 -11.64 14.50
CA THR A 100 -12.42 -10.85 15.33
C THR A 100 -11.77 -11.75 16.39
N GLU A 101 -10.66 -11.28 16.97
CA GLU A 101 -9.97 -11.94 18.08
C GLU A 101 -9.39 -13.34 17.75
N GLU A 102 -9.02 -13.57 16.50
CA GLU A 102 -8.35 -14.80 16.09
C GLU A 102 -6.89 -14.82 16.56
N TYR A 103 -6.59 -15.61 17.59
CA TYR A 103 -5.22 -15.80 18.09
C TYR A 103 -4.66 -17.16 17.63
N SER A 104 -4.15 -17.23 16.40
CA SER A 104 -3.43 -18.41 15.90
C SER A 104 -2.52 -18.07 14.71
N HIS A 105 -1.50 -18.90 14.45
CA HIS A 105 -0.66 -18.78 13.24
C HIS A 105 -1.45 -19.06 11.95
N THR A 106 -2.59 -19.73 12.06
CA THR A 106 -3.51 -20.06 10.96
C THR A 106 -4.67 -19.07 10.85
N ALA A 107 -4.64 -17.95 11.59
CA ALA A 107 -5.68 -16.93 11.55
C ALA A 107 -5.83 -16.36 10.14
N VAL A 108 -7.09 -16.18 9.72
CA VAL A 108 -7.44 -15.53 8.46
C VAL A 108 -7.34 -14.01 8.66
N ASN A 109 -7.84 -13.50 9.78
CA ASN A 109 -7.77 -12.10 10.14
C ASN A 109 -6.44 -11.75 10.85
N LYS A 110 -5.33 -11.83 10.11
CA LYS A 110 -3.98 -11.65 10.67
C LYS A 110 -3.70 -10.29 11.30
N PHE A 111 -4.46 -9.27 10.90
CA PHE A 111 -4.32 -7.91 11.43
C PHE A 111 -5.42 -7.55 12.42
N ASN A 112 -6.32 -8.48 12.78
CA ASN A 112 -7.45 -8.22 13.66
C ASN A 112 -8.29 -7.00 13.25
N VAL A 113 -8.57 -6.89 11.95
CA VAL A 113 -9.40 -5.83 11.36
C VAL A 113 -10.85 -6.08 11.73
N MET A 114 -11.55 -5.03 12.13
CA MET A 114 -12.98 -5.10 12.46
C MET A 114 -13.79 -4.99 11.16
N PRO A 115 -14.64 -5.95 10.80
CA PRO A 115 -15.51 -5.84 9.61
C PRO A 115 -16.40 -4.60 9.66
N ASP A 116 -16.88 -4.22 10.85
CA ASP A 116 -17.74 -3.07 11.07
C ASP A 116 -17.01 -1.72 10.84
N SER A 117 -15.67 -1.73 10.73
CA SER A 117 -14.89 -0.53 10.40
C SER A 117 -14.71 -0.31 8.90
N LEU A 118 -15.27 -1.19 8.05
CA LEU A 118 -15.24 -1.01 6.60
C LEU A 118 -16.08 0.21 6.20
N PRO A 119 -15.52 1.19 5.48
CA PRO A 119 -16.30 2.34 5.04
C PRO A 119 -17.36 1.94 4.00
N ASP A 120 -18.59 2.45 4.15
CA ASP A 120 -19.71 2.12 3.26
C ASP A 120 -19.40 2.38 1.78
N TRP A 121 -18.67 3.47 1.48
CA TRP A 121 -18.30 3.85 0.12
C TRP A 121 -17.50 2.77 -0.61
N VAL A 122 -16.76 1.91 0.11
CA VAL A 122 -15.91 0.87 -0.50
C VAL A 122 -16.76 -0.17 -1.22
N PHE A 123 -17.93 -0.51 -0.68
CA PHE A 123 -18.83 -1.48 -1.27
C PHE A 123 -19.43 -0.97 -2.58
N ASP A 124 -19.81 0.30 -2.62
CA ASP A 124 -20.36 0.94 -3.82
C ASP A 124 -19.27 1.24 -4.87
N PHE A 125 -18.05 1.52 -4.43
CA PHE A 125 -16.90 1.82 -5.28
C PHE A 125 -16.32 0.56 -5.94
N MET A 126 -16.29 -0.59 -5.25
CA MET A 126 -15.65 -1.79 -5.77
C MET A 126 -16.43 -2.39 -6.97
N PRO A 127 -15.85 -2.44 -8.19
CA PRO A 127 -16.53 -3.03 -9.35
C PRO A 127 -16.53 -4.56 -9.28
N THR A 128 -17.35 -5.21 -10.12
CA THR A 128 -17.37 -6.67 -10.26
C THR A 128 -16.10 -7.22 -10.91
N ARG A 129 -15.46 -6.41 -11.77
CA ARG A 129 -14.15 -6.68 -12.38
C ARG A 129 -13.22 -5.52 -12.06
N GLY A 130 -12.10 -5.84 -11.42
CA GLY A 130 -11.08 -4.88 -11.05
C GLY A 130 -10.64 -5.04 -9.61
N GLY A 131 -9.62 -4.27 -9.24
CA GLY A 131 -9.05 -4.25 -7.91
C GLY A 131 -7.85 -3.32 -7.84
N TYR A 132 -7.38 -3.04 -6.63
CA TYR A 132 -6.24 -2.15 -6.41
C TYR A 132 -5.49 -2.50 -5.13
N PHE A 133 -4.31 -1.92 -4.97
CA PHE A 133 -3.61 -1.92 -3.69
C PHE A 133 -4.13 -0.79 -2.80
N ILE A 134 -4.61 -1.14 -1.62
CA ILE A 134 -5.14 -0.20 -0.64
C ILE A 134 -4.04 0.69 -0.06
N GLY A 135 -4.45 1.81 0.54
CA GLY A 135 -3.57 2.84 1.07
C GLY A 135 -2.62 2.37 2.16
N ASN A 136 -3.08 1.51 3.07
CA ASN A 136 -2.32 1.10 4.25
C ASN A 136 -2.86 -0.19 4.87
N VAL A 137 -1.96 -0.98 5.47
CA VAL A 137 -2.30 -2.16 6.27
C VAL A 137 -1.42 -2.17 7.51
N SER A 138 -2.03 -2.15 8.68
CA SER A 138 -1.33 -2.22 9.97
C SER A 138 -2.18 -2.98 11.00
N PRO A 139 -1.62 -3.36 12.17
CA PRO A 139 -2.40 -4.02 13.21
C PRO A 139 -3.64 -3.21 13.60
N ALA A 140 -4.82 -3.83 13.53
CA ALA A 140 -6.15 -3.28 13.76
C ALA A 140 -6.56 -2.12 12.84
N ARG A 141 -5.87 -1.90 11.71
CA ARG A 141 -6.16 -0.79 10.80
C ARG A 141 -5.89 -1.15 9.34
N MET A 142 -6.86 -0.83 8.48
CA MET A 142 -6.69 -0.84 7.03
C MET A 142 -7.23 0.48 6.47
N ASP A 143 -6.42 1.13 5.65
CA ASP A 143 -6.84 2.33 4.92
C ASP A 143 -7.21 1.92 3.50
N PHE A 144 -8.52 1.91 3.23
CA PHE A 144 -9.08 1.47 1.96
C PHE A 144 -8.95 2.49 0.85
N ARG A 145 -8.50 3.73 1.11
CA ARG A 145 -8.39 4.76 0.07
C ARG A 145 -7.49 4.28 -1.07
N TRP A 146 -7.91 4.59 -2.29
CA TRP A 146 -7.12 4.37 -3.49
C TRP A 146 -6.10 5.49 -3.63
N PHE A 147 -4.86 5.15 -3.98
CA PHE A 147 -3.77 6.10 -4.25
C PHE A 147 -3.23 5.87 -5.65
N CYS A 148 -3.23 6.92 -6.49
CA CYS A 148 -2.88 6.81 -7.89
C CYS A 148 -1.41 6.41 -8.09
N LEU A 149 -0.50 7.22 -7.54
CA LEU A 149 0.93 7.08 -7.75
C LEU A 149 1.43 5.70 -7.30
N SER A 150 0.91 5.21 -6.18
CA SER A 150 1.32 3.92 -5.63
C SER A 150 0.88 2.73 -6.50
N ASN A 151 -0.34 2.74 -7.03
CA ASN A 151 -0.85 1.71 -7.93
C ASN A 151 -0.12 1.75 -9.29
N CYS A 152 0.19 2.94 -9.80
CA CYS A 152 1.01 3.09 -11.00
C CYS A 152 2.43 2.50 -10.79
N ILE A 153 3.09 2.84 -9.69
CA ILE A 153 4.43 2.31 -9.38
C ILE A 153 4.37 0.80 -9.14
N ALA A 154 3.30 0.28 -8.52
CA ALA A 154 3.15 -1.16 -8.34
C ALA A 154 3.12 -1.92 -9.68
N ILE A 155 2.48 -1.35 -10.71
CA ILE A 155 2.50 -1.90 -12.08
C ILE A 155 3.92 -1.76 -12.68
N LEU A 156 4.48 -0.56 -12.69
CA LEU A 156 5.77 -0.26 -13.34
C LEU A 156 6.93 -1.05 -12.74
N SER A 157 6.90 -1.25 -11.42
CA SER A 157 7.91 -2.01 -10.69
C SER A 157 7.66 -3.52 -10.69
N SER A 158 6.64 -4.02 -11.40
CA SER A 158 6.19 -5.43 -11.39
C SER A 158 5.92 -5.99 -9.99
N LEU A 159 5.58 -5.13 -9.04
CA LEU A 159 5.05 -5.53 -7.74
C LEU A 159 3.68 -6.18 -7.94
N ALA A 160 2.82 -5.57 -8.76
CA ALA A 160 1.56 -6.15 -9.22
C ALA A 160 1.84 -7.37 -10.12
N THR A 161 1.08 -8.46 -9.96
CA THR A 161 1.07 -9.52 -10.97
C THR A 161 0.41 -9.01 -12.27
N PRO A 162 0.59 -9.68 -13.42
CA PRO A 162 -0.10 -9.27 -14.66
C PRO A 162 -1.63 -9.18 -14.51
N GLU A 163 -2.22 -10.10 -13.75
CA GLU A 163 -3.66 -10.11 -13.46
C GLU A 163 -4.05 -8.92 -12.58
N GLN A 164 -3.27 -8.61 -11.55
CA GLN A 164 -3.49 -7.44 -10.70
C GLN A 164 -3.33 -6.13 -11.48
N ALA A 165 -2.33 -6.04 -12.34
CA ALA A 165 -2.12 -4.88 -13.20
C ALA A 165 -3.31 -4.68 -14.15
N SER A 166 -3.79 -5.75 -14.79
CA SER A 166 -5.01 -5.69 -15.62
C SER A 166 -6.24 -5.30 -14.79
N ALA A 167 -6.36 -5.81 -13.56
CA ALA A 167 -7.47 -5.49 -12.68
C ALA A 167 -7.44 -4.02 -12.18
N ILE A 168 -6.26 -3.42 -12.02
CA ILE A 168 -6.13 -1.99 -11.74
C ILE A 168 -6.61 -1.17 -12.94
N MET A 169 -6.28 -1.60 -14.17
CA MET A 169 -6.77 -0.93 -15.38
C MET A 169 -8.28 -1.08 -15.53
N ASP A 170 -8.83 -2.30 -15.34
CA ASP A 170 -10.28 -2.56 -15.34
C ASP A 170 -11.00 -1.66 -14.30
N LEU A 171 -10.40 -1.47 -13.11
CA LEU A 171 -10.93 -0.56 -12.09
C LEU A 171 -10.96 0.88 -12.59
N ILE A 172 -9.86 1.41 -13.12
CA ILE A 172 -9.76 2.78 -13.62
C ILE A 172 -10.77 3.03 -14.75
N GLU A 173 -10.94 2.08 -15.66
CA GLU A 173 -11.94 2.16 -16.73
C GLU A 173 -13.37 2.16 -16.16
N SER A 174 -13.66 1.30 -15.18
CA SER A 174 -15.00 1.21 -14.59
C SER A 174 -15.38 2.40 -13.69
N ARG A 175 -14.39 3.05 -13.08
CA ARG A 175 -14.54 4.18 -12.15
C ARG A 175 -13.87 5.45 -12.68
N TRP A 176 -13.99 5.64 -13.99
CA TRP A 176 -13.32 6.73 -14.69
C TRP A 176 -13.73 8.10 -14.14
N GLU A 177 -15.02 8.31 -13.91
CA GLU A 177 -15.54 9.57 -13.37
C GLU A 177 -15.02 9.84 -11.95
N GLU A 178 -14.97 8.81 -11.10
CA GLU A 178 -14.51 8.94 -9.73
C GLU A 178 -12.99 9.12 -9.61
N LEU A 179 -12.19 8.48 -10.48
CA LEU A 179 -10.72 8.48 -10.38
C LEU A 179 -10.03 9.50 -11.29
N VAL A 180 -10.67 9.84 -12.41
CA VAL A 180 -10.15 10.74 -13.45
C VAL A 180 -11.05 11.97 -13.59
N GLY A 181 -12.34 11.78 -13.84
CA GLY A 181 -13.28 12.86 -14.16
C GLY A 181 -12.80 13.71 -15.35
N GLU A 182 -13.02 15.03 -15.27
CA GLU A 182 -12.59 15.98 -16.31
C GLU A 182 -11.09 16.34 -16.25
N MET A 183 -10.41 16.01 -15.15
CA MET A 183 -9.00 16.36 -14.92
C MET A 183 -8.20 15.14 -14.43
N PRO A 184 -7.44 14.47 -15.33
CA PRO A 184 -6.56 13.38 -14.92
C PRO A 184 -5.39 13.90 -14.06
N LEU A 185 -5.01 13.27 -12.94
CA LEU A 185 -5.60 12.15 -12.19
C LEU A 185 -5.75 12.58 -10.73
N LYS A 186 -6.74 12.03 -10.00
CA LYS A 186 -6.83 12.27 -8.55
C LYS A 186 -5.64 11.64 -7.82
N ILE A 187 -5.11 12.33 -6.80
CA ILE A 187 -4.00 11.81 -5.98
C ILE A 187 -4.47 10.61 -5.16
N CYS A 188 -5.60 10.75 -4.48
CA CYS A 188 -6.28 9.70 -3.75
C CYS A 188 -7.80 9.79 -3.88
N TYR A 189 -8.48 8.68 -3.60
CA TYR A 189 -9.95 8.61 -3.59
C TYR A 189 -10.46 7.70 -2.46
N PRO A 190 -11.56 8.05 -1.78
CA PRO A 190 -12.23 9.36 -1.82
C PRO A 190 -11.45 10.43 -1.02
N ALA A 191 -11.89 11.68 -1.12
CA ALA A 191 -11.44 12.75 -0.23
C ALA A 191 -12.00 12.52 1.18
N MET A 192 -11.25 12.95 2.21
CA MET A 192 -11.75 12.91 3.58
C MET A 192 -12.68 14.10 3.83
N GLU A 193 -13.82 13.84 4.46
CA GLU A 193 -14.83 14.86 4.73
C GLU A 193 -15.10 15.04 6.23
N SER A 194 -15.62 16.22 6.58
CA SER A 194 -16.22 16.52 7.89
C SER A 194 -15.40 16.04 9.09
N HIS A 195 -15.85 15.00 9.79
CA HIS A 195 -15.23 14.54 11.03
C HIS A 195 -13.90 13.82 10.79
N GLU A 196 -13.82 13.01 9.73
CA GLU A 196 -12.61 12.32 9.33
C GLU A 196 -11.52 13.34 8.97
N TRP A 197 -11.86 14.37 8.20
CA TRP A 197 -10.94 15.45 7.87
C TRP A 197 -10.40 16.13 9.14
N ARG A 198 -11.27 16.47 10.11
CA ARG A 198 -10.85 17.13 11.36
C ARG A 198 -9.88 16.26 12.17
N ILE A 199 -10.18 14.97 12.31
CA ILE A 199 -9.39 14.04 13.13
C ILE A 199 -8.07 13.70 12.44
N VAL A 200 -8.12 13.29 11.17
CA VAL A 200 -6.98 12.72 10.46
C VAL A 200 -6.00 13.81 10.04
N THR A 201 -6.49 14.92 9.48
CA THR A 201 -5.61 16.01 9.01
C THR A 201 -5.24 17.00 10.14
N GLY A 202 -5.99 17.00 11.25
CA GLY A 202 -5.84 18.03 12.28
C GLY A 202 -6.45 19.37 11.87
N CYS A 203 -7.57 19.34 11.14
CA CYS A 203 -8.24 20.51 10.55
C CYS A 203 -7.35 21.29 9.58
N ASP A 204 -6.58 20.59 8.73
CA ASP A 204 -5.66 21.23 7.81
C ASP A 204 -6.39 21.97 6.67
N PRO A 205 -6.38 23.32 6.64
CA PRO A 205 -7.18 24.10 5.70
C PRO A 205 -6.73 23.94 4.24
N LYS A 206 -5.55 23.34 3.96
CA LYS A 206 -5.12 23.09 2.58
C LYS A 206 -5.55 21.72 2.04
N ASN A 207 -6.08 20.84 2.88
CA ASN A 207 -6.51 19.49 2.50
C ASN A 207 -8.05 19.37 2.54
N THR A 208 -8.78 20.34 2.01
CA THR A 208 -10.25 20.26 1.90
C THR A 208 -10.66 19.56 0.60
N GLY A 209 -11.62 18.63 0.69
CA GLY A 209 -12.19 17.89 -0.44
C GLY A 209 -13.11 18.72 -1.31
#